data_AF-A0A7C6EKH5-F1
#
_entry.id   AF-A0A7C6EKH5-F1
#
_cell.length_a   1.000
_cell.length_b   1.000
_cell.length_c   1.000
_cell.angle_alpha   90.00
_cell.angle_beta   90.00
_cell.angle_gamma   90.00
#
_symmetry.space_group_name_H-M   'P 1'
#
loop_
_entity.id
_entity.type
_entity.pdbx_description
1 polymer ?
#
loop_
_entity_poly.entity_id
_entity_poly.type
_entity_poly.pdbx_seq_one_letter_code
_entity_poly.pdbx_strand_id
1 'polypeptide(L)'
;MAEYRLGVENAKIVYSSAVPEDYDVLVLNVSSKSNEACLALAAWGQYIKPGVVVILIADDPRGQVTHYAYGKFGKLRGGTIFNPPRPLENIRKLIIYSRYPEVDPQLPIAAEKVEWIRDWDEVLEEAISIAGRRDLRAAIIPNADIQCPGDVLLHERRPR
;
A
#
# COMPACT_ATOMS: atom_id res chain seq x y z
N MET A 1 20.02 13.23 -21.73
CA MET A 1 18.58 13.12 -22.09
C MET A 1 18.28 11.78 -22.76
N ALA A 2 19.19 11.23 -23.55
CA ALA A 2 19.05 9.88 -24.10
C ALA A 2 19.10 8.81 -23.00
N GLU A 3 20.00 8.97 -22.03
CA GLU A 3 20.18 8.10 -20.87
C GLU A 3 18.93 8.06 -19.99
N TYR A 4 18.32 9.22 -19.75
CA TYR A 4 17.05 9.33 -19.01
C TYR A 4 15.94 8.53 -19.71
N ARG A 5 15.76 8.69 -21.02
CA ARG A 5 14.74 7.96 -21.77
C ARG A 5 14.98 6.45 -21.73
N LEU A 6 16.21 6.01 -21.94
CA LEU A 6 16.56 4.60 -21.83
C LEU A 6 16.29 4.06 -20.42
N GLY A 7 16.63 4.84 -19.39
CA GLY A 7 16.33 4.52 -18.00
C GLY A 7 14.82 4.37 -17.75
N VAL A 8 14.00 5.27 -18.30
CA VAL A 8 12.54 5.18 -18.20
C VAL A 8 11.99 3.92 -18.87
N GLU A 9 12.45 3.60 -20.08
CA GLU A 9 11.98 2.38 -20.77
C GLU A 9 12.37 1.10 -20.02
N ASN A 10 13.60 1.05 -19.48
CA ASN A 10 14.01 -0.07 -18.64
C ASN A 10 13.22 -0.14 -17.33
N ALA A 11 12.97 1.01 -16.69
CA ALA A 11 12.22 1.09 -15.45
C ALA A 11 10.77 0.60 -15.60
N LYS A 12 10.11 0.90 -16.73
CA LYS A 12 8.76 0.38 -17.02
C LYS A 12 8.72 -1.15 -16.97
N ILE A 13 9.76 -1.82 -17.47
CA ILE A 13 9.86 -3.28 -17.47
C ILE A 13 10.19 -3.80 -16.06
N VAL A 14 11.19 -3.19 -15.41
CA VAL A 14 11.71 -3.67 -14.11
C VAL A 14 10.71 -3.48 -12.97
N TYR A 15 9.97 -2.37 -12.94
CA TYR A 15 9.01 -2.08 -11.87
C TYR A 15 7.59 -2.56 -12.19
N SER A 16 7.32 -3.01 -13.42
CA SER A 16 6.02 -3.58 -13.79
C SER A 16 5.79 -4.90 -13.08
N SER A 17 4.59 -5.08 -12.56
CA SER A 17 4.15 -6.30 -11.90
C SER A 17 2.75 -6.66 -12.36
N ALA A 18 2.50 -7.96 -12.53
CA ALA A 18 1.18 -8.45 -12.89
C ALA A 18 0.18 -8.04 -11.79
N VAL A 19 -1.00 -7.59 -12.20
CA VAL A 19 -2.10 -7.38 -11.26
C VAL A 19 -2.62 -8.76 -10.86
N PRO A 20 -2.57 -9.12 -9.57
CA PRO A 20 -3.07 -10.42 -9.14
C PRO A 20 -4.58 -10.51 -9.34
N GLU A 21 -5.05 -11.71 -9.64
CA GLU A 21 -6.47 -12.06 -9.77
C GLU A 21 -6.78 -13.21 -8.80
N ASP A 22 -8.07 -13.41 -8.50
CA ASP A 22 -8.57 -14.52 -7.70
C ASP A 22 -7.85 -14.73 -6.35
N TYR A 23 -7.95 -13.75 -5.46
CA TYR A 23 -7.43 -13.81 -4.09
C TYR A 23 -8.48 -13.37 -3.06
N ASP A 24 -8.38 -13.94 -1.87
CA ASP A 24 -9.16 -13.54 -0.69
C ASP A 24 -8.41 -12.49 0.14
N VAL A 25 -7.08 -12.60 0.14
CA VAL A 25 -6.16 -11.76 0.91
C VAL A 25 -5.11 -11.16 -0.01
N LEU A 26 -4.88 -9.86 0.10
CA LEU A 26 -3.78 -9.16 -0.58
C LEU A 26 -2.77 -8.71 0.45
N VAL A 27 -1.53 -9.18 0.32
CA VAL A 27 -0.40 -8.73 1.12
C VAL A 27 0.42 -7.72 0.32
N LEU A 28 0.51 -6.50 0.83
CA LEU A 28 1.36 -5.44 0.32
C LEU A 28 2.54 -5.28 1.27
N ASN A 29 3.74 -5.64 0.82
CA ASN A 29 4.95 -5.42 1.63
C ASN A 29 5.70 -4.18 1.14
N VAL A 30 6.11 -3.33 2.08
CA VAL A 30 6.88 -2.11 1.78
C VAL A 30 8.31 -2.22 2.32
N SER A 31 9.14 -3.08 1.74
CA SER A 31 10.53 -3.25 2.23
C SER A 31 11.53 -2.25 1.65
N SER A 32 11.29 -1.67 0.46
CA SER A 32 12.29 -0.84 -0.21
C SER A 32 12.32 0.61 0.29
N LYS A 33 11.16 1.12 0.70
CA LYS A 33 10.88 2.44 1.28
C LYS A 33 9.95 2.27 2.49
N SER A 34 10.45 1.53 3.48
CA SER A 34 9.68 1.02 4.63
C SER A 34 9.02 2.07 5.52
N ASN A 35 9.50 3.30 5.49
CA ASN A 35 8.91 4.44 6.20
C ASN A 35 7.99 5.30 5.29
N GLU A 36 7.59 4.82 4.11
CA GLU A 36 6.67 5.49 3.18
C GLU A 36 5.52 4.53 2.77
N ALA A 37 4.89 3.84 3.73
CA ALA A 37 3.91 2.79 3.43
C ALA A 37 2.67 3.28 2.67
N CYS A 38 2.37 4.58 2.69
CA CYS A 38 1.30 5.17 1.87
C CYS A 38 1.51 4.96 0.36
N LEU A 39 2.76 4.74 -0.09
CA LEU A 39 3.08 4.49 -1.51
C LEU A 39 2.42 3.21 -2.02
N ALA A 40 2.35 2.16 -1.20
CA ALA A 40 1.71 0.91 -1.61
C ALA A 40 0.24 1.12 -1.94
N LEU A 41 -0.50 1.84 -1.09
CA LEU A 41 -1.91 2.13 -1.33
C LEU A 41 -2.11 3.12 -2.48
N ALA A 42 -1.19 4.08 -2.66
CA ALA A 42 -1.25 5.00 -3.80
C ALA A 42 -1.04 4.28 -5.15
N ALA A 43 -0.13 3.30 -5.22
CA ALA A 43 0.15 2.54 -6.43
C ALA A 43 -0.93 1.47 -6.71
N TRP A 44 -1.36 0.76 -5.67
CA TRP A 44 -2.17 -0.45 -5.81
C TRP A 44 -3.63 -0.30 -5.43
N GLY A 45 -4.03 0.75 -4.71
CA GLY A 45 -5.36 0.90 -4.13
C GLY A 45 -6.51 0.74 -5.13
N GLN A 46 -6.37 1.29 -6.34
CA GLN A 46 -7.39 1.18 -7.40
C GLN A 46 -7.48 -0.21 -8.06
N TYR A 47 -6.50 -1.08 -7.81
CA TYR A 47 -6.42 -2.45 -8.33
C TYR A 47 -6.87 -3.51 -7.31
N ILE A 48 -7.11 -3.08 -6.07
CA ILE A 48 -7.60 -3.96 -5.02
C ILE A 48 -9.04 -4.37 -5.34
N LYS A 49 -9.30 -5.69 -5.36
CA LYS A 49 -10.63 -6.21 -5.67
C LYS A 49 -11.59 -5.97 -4.49
N PRO A 50 -12.89 -5.73 -4.75
CA PRO A 50 -13.89 -5.70 -3.69
C PRO A 50 -13.93 -7.00 -2.87
N GLY A 51 -14.24 -6.89 -1.59
CA GLY A 51 -14.47 -8.03 -0.70
C GLY A 51 -13.22 -8.72 -0.17
N VAL A 52 -12.02 -8.16 -0.42
CA VAL A 52 -10.74 -8.74 0.01
C VAL A 52 -10.27 -8.18 1.35
N VAL A 53 -9.49 -8.96 2.08
CA VAL A 53 -8.73 -8.49 3.24
C VAL A 53 -7.37 -7.99 2.75
N VAL A 54 -7.03 -6.75 3.08
CA VAL A 54 -5.73 -6.15 2.73
C VAL A 54 -4.84 -6.17 3.96
N ILE A 55 -3.65 -6.74 3.82
CA ILE A 55 -2.59 -6.72 4.83
C ILE A 55 -1.46 -5.86 4.27
N LEU A 56 -1.13 -4.76 4.95
CA LEU A 56 0.00 -3.91 4.62
C LEU A 56 1.09 -4.11 5.67
N ILE A 57 2.27 -4.55 5.25
CA ILE A 57 3.44 -4.71 6.12
C ILE A 57 4.22 -3.39 6.12
N ALA A 58 4.14 -2.63 7.21
CA ALA A 58 4.80 -1.33 7.42
C ALA A 58 5.71 -1.38 8.66
N ASP A 59 6.66 -2.30 8.65
CA ASP A 59 7.43 -2.71 9.83
C ASP A 59 8.77 -1.96 9.98
N ASP A 60 8.72 -0.63 9.94
CA ASP A 60 9.88 0.24 10.16
C ASP A 60 9.94 0.76 11.61
N PRO A 61 11.00 0.50 12.39
CA PRO A 61 11.12 0.99 13.76
C PRO A 61 11.18 2.52 13.88
N ARG A 62 11.40 3.23 12.77
CA ARG A 62 11.46 4.70 12.72
C ARG A 62 10.09 5.33 12.47
N GLY A 63 9.06 4.52 12.19
CA GLY A 63 7.73 4.99 11.80
C GLY A 63 7.70 5.59 10.39
N GLN A 64 6.62 6.27 10.06
CA GLN A 64 6.46 7.00 8.80
C GLN A 64 7.39 8.21 8.74
N VAL A 65 8.01 8.42 7.57
CA VAL A 65 8.84 9.60 7.34
C VAL A 65 7.98 10.87 7.32
N THR A 66 8.50 11.91 7.94
CA THR A 66 7.92 13.25 7.83
C THR A 66 8.14 13.83 6.44
N HIS A 67 7.05 14.15 5.74
CA HIS A 67 7.09 15.01 4.55
C HIS A 67 6.60 16.42 4.88
N TYR A 68 7.46 17.42 4.95
CA TYR A 68 7.07 18.82 5.26
C TYR A 68 6.01 19.40 4.31
N ALA A 69 6.04 19.00 3.04
CA ALA A 69 5.08 19.49 2.03
C ALA A 69 3.81 18.63 1.92
N TYR A 70 3.92 17.32 2.19
CA TYR A 70 2.83 16.34 2.01
C TYR A 70 2.24 15.81 3.34
N GLY A 71 2.75 16.25 4.48
CA GLY A 71 2.33 15.75 5.78
C GLY A 71 1.04 16.41 6.27
N LYS A 72 0.31 15.71 7.13
CA LYS A 72 -0.94 16.16 7.77
C LYS A 72 -0.74 17.28 8.79
N PHE A 73 0.44 17.36 9.43
CA PHE A 73 0.85 18.36 10.45
C PHE A 73 -0.24 18.83 11.44
N GLY A 74 -0.92 17.87 12.07
CA GLY A 74 -2.01 18.12 13.01
C GLY A 74 -3.37 17.84 12.38
N LYS A 75 -4.45 18.43 12.89
CA LYS A 75 -5.82 18.03 12.50
C LYS A 75 -6.46 18.92 11.43
N LEU A 76 -6.02 20.18 11.34
CA LEU A 76 -6.71 21.22 10.55
C LEU A 76 -5.85 21.82 9.44
N ARG A 77 -4.54 21.59 9.44
CA ARG A 77 -3.59 22.14 8.46
C ARG A 77 -2.47 21.16 8.20
N GLY A 78 -2.31 20.77 6.95
CA GLY A 78 -1.16 20.01 6.46
C GLY A 78 -0.14 20.89 5.77
N GLY A 79 0.84 20.23 5.16
CA GLY A 79 1.79 20.87 4.25
C GLY A 79 1.10 21.45 3.01
N THR A 80 1.83 22.27 2.26
CA THR A 80 1.30 23.07 1.13
C THR A 80 0.67 22.25 0.01
N ILE A 81 1.09 20.99 -0.15
CA ILE A 81 0.57 20.06 -1.15
C ILE A 81 0.06 18.77 -0.51
N PHE A 82 -0.29 18.85 0.78
CA PHE A 82 -0.92 17.73 1.47
C PHE A 82 -2.24 17.39 0.77
N ASN A 83 -2.31 16.15 0.30
CA ASN A 83 -3.54 15.55 -0.17
C ASN A 83 -3.85 14.35 0.73
N PRO A 84 -4.96 14.36 1.48
CA PRO A 84 -5.29 13.24 2.34
C PRO A 84 -5.47 11.95 1.52
N PRO A 85 -5.13 10.78 2.08
CA PRO A 85 -5.41 9.50 1.44
C PRO A 85 -6.90 9.39 1.15
N ARG A 86 -7.24 8.64 0.10
CA ARG A 86 -8.63 8.30 -0.22
C ARG A 86 -8.98 6.98 0.46
N PRO A 87 -10.22 6.80 0.94
CA PRO A 87 -10.67 5.49 1.39
C PRO A 87 -10.56 4.47 0.27
N LEU A 88 -10.11 3.25 0.60
CA LEU A 88 -10.22 2.07 -0.24
C LEU A 88 -11.68 1.63 -0.23
N GLU A 89 -12.30 1.70 -1.40
CA GLU A 89 -13.70 1.33 -1.54
C GLU A 89 -13.86 -0.20 -1.56
N ASN A 90 -14.89 -0.68 -0.87
CA ASN A 90 -15.38 -2.06 -0.96
C ASN A 90 -14.40 -3.16 -0.51
N ILE A 91 -13.31 -2.86 0.20
CA ILE A 91 -12.51 -3.89 0.88
C ILE A 91 -13.24 -4.40 2.13
N ARG A 92 -12.94 -5.63 2.58
CA ARG A 92 -13.45 -6.12 3.89
C ARG A 92 -12.77 -5.43 5.05
N LYS A 93 -11.45 -5.33 5.00
CA LYS A 93 -10.63 -4.74 6.07
C LYS A 93 -9.23 -4.39 5.55
N LEU A 94 -8.66 -3.34 6.12
CA LEU A 94 -7.24 -3.03 6.05
C LEU A 94 -6.61 -3.33 7.42
N ILE A 95 -5.67 -4.26 7.43
CA ILE A 95 -4.80 -4.60 8.56
C ILE A 95 -3.42 -4.03 8.25
N ILE A 96 -2.83 -3.26 9.16
CA ILE A 96 -1.42 -2.87 9.08
C ILE A 96 -0.63 -3.68 10.09
N TYR A 97 0.30 -4.48 9.58
CA TYR A 97 1.27 -5.18 10.39
C TYR A 97 2.50 -4.29 10.62
N SER A 98 2.84 -4.09 11.88
CA SER A 98 4.11 -3.47 12.30
C SER A 98 4.39 -3.80 13.76
N ARG A 99 5.62 -4.19 14.07
CA ARG A 99 6.07 -4.35 15.47
C ARG A 99 6.11 -3.00 16.21
N TYR A 100 6.10 -1.90 15.44
CA TYR A 100 6.28 -0.52 15.88
C TYR A 100 5.12 0.37 15.39
N PRO A 101 3.87 0.12 15.83
CA PRO A 101 2.71 0.86 15.33
C PRO A 101 2.81 2.35 15.68
N GLU A 102 2.50 3.19 14.71
CA GLU A 102 2.48 4.64 14.88
C GLU A 102 1.03 5.14 15.04
N VAL A 103 0.75 5.82 16.15
CA VAL A 103 -0.61 6.23 16.52
C VAL A 103 -1.19 7.29 15.58
N ASP A 104 -0.38 8.27 15.17
CA ASP A 104 -0.80 9.33 14.26
C ASP A 104 0.35 9.76 13.33
N PRO A 105 0.64 8.97 12.28
CA PRO A 105 1.73 9.27 11.37
C PRO A 105 1.53 10.61 10.66
N GLN A 106 2.56 11.45 10.68
CA GLN A 106 2.53 12.74 10.00
C GLN A 106 2.33 12.61 8.50
N LEU A 107 2.78 11.49 7.91
CA LEU A 107 2.40 11.05 6.57
C LEU A 107 1.39 9.90 6.72
N PRO A 108 0.08 10.16 6.63
CA PRO A 108 -0.94 9.15 6.84
C PRO A 108 -0.83 8.02 5.81
N ILE A 109 -0.97 6.77 6.27
CA ILE A 109 -0.93 5.60 5.39
C ILE A 109 -2.26 5.43 4.65
N ALA A 110 -3.36 5.49 5.39
CA ALA A 110 -4.71 5.23 4.89
C ALA A 110 -5.70 6.28 5.44
N ALA A 111 -6.87 6.39 4.80
CA ALA A 111 -7.94 7.30 5.24
C ALA A 111 -8.86 6.66 6.27
N GLU A 112 -8.89 5.34 6.28
CA GLU A 112 -9.78 4.48 7.03
C GLU A 112 -9.31 4.31 8.46
N LYS A 113 -10.22 3.82 9.31
CA LYS A 113 -9.82 3.31 10.61
C LYS A 113 -8.97 2.07 10.40
N VAL A 114 -7.67 2.24 10.55
CA VAL A 114 -6.68 1.17 10.45
C VAL A 114 -6.72 0.31 11.71
N GLU A 115 -6.62 -1.00 11.52
CA GLU A 115 -6.27 -1.94 12.58
C GLU A 115 -4.78 -2.24 12.53
N TRP A 116 -4.08 -1.87 13.60
CA TRP A 116 -2.65 -2.16 13.76
C TRP A 116 -2.49 -3.45 14.55
N ILE A 117 -1.75 -4.40 13.98
CA ILE A 117 -1.42 -5.67 14.63
C ILE A 117 0.10 -5.81 14.68
N ARG A 118 0.61 -6.24 15.83
CA ARG A 118 2.05 -6.26 16.12
C ARG A 118 2.68 -7.63 15.94
N ASP A 119 1.86 -8.66 16.01
CA ASP A 119 2.25 -10.05 15.87
C ASP A 119 1.72 -10.60 14.54
N TRP A 120 2.56 -11.38 13.84
CA TRP A 120 2.20 -11.88 12.53
C TRP A 120 1.16 -13.00 12.59
N ASP A 121 1.20 -13.83 13.63
CA ASP A 121 0.23 -14.91 13.78
C ASP A 121 -1.17 -14.32 14.04
N GLU A 122 -1.26 -13.24 14.84
CA GLU A 122 -2.50 -12.48 15.04
C GLU A 122 -3.05 -11.89 13.72
N VAL A 123 -2.19 -11.44 12.80
CA VAL A 123 -2.62 -10.95 11.47
C VAL A 123 -3.29 -12.07 10.68
N LEU A 124 -2.72 -13.27 10.70
CA LEU A 124 -3.26 -14.43 10.01
C LEU A 124 -4.59 -14.87 10.63
N GLU A 125 -4.68 -14.91 11.96
CA GLU A 125 -5.89 -15.23 12.68
C GLU A 125 -7.02 -14.25 12.38
N GLU A 126 -6.74 -12.94 12.38
CA GLU A 126 -7.72 -11.91 12.06
C GLU A 126 -8.18 -12.00 10.61
N ALA A 127 -7.26 -12.24 9.65
CA ALA A 127 -7.63 -12.44 8.25
C ALA A 127 -8.55 -13.67 8.05
N ILE A 128 -8.25 -14.79 8.73
CA ILE A 128 -9.07 -16.00 8.74
C ILE A 128 -10.45 -15.72 9.36
N SER A 129 -10.48 -14.99 10.48
CA SER A 129 -11.71 -14.59 11.18
C SER A 129 -12.62 -13.77 10.27
N ILE A 130 -12.09 -12.73 9.62
CA ILE A 130 -12.83 -11.84 8.70
C ILE A 130 -13.35 -12.59 7.47
N ALA A 131 -12.56 -13.55 6.96
CA ALA A 131 -12.97 -14.35 5.82
C ALA A 131 -13.97 -15.46 6.18
N GLY A 132 -14.03 -15.87 7.45
CA GLY A 132 -14.90 -16.94 7.95
C GLY A 132 -14.48 -18.34 7.49
N ARG A 133 -13.27 -18.51 6.94
CA ARG A 133 -12.72 -19.78 6.44
C ARG A 133 -11.20 -19.77 6.51
N ARG A 134 -10.58 -20.95 6.59
CA ARG A 134 -9.11 -21.11 6.69
C ARG A 134 -8.39 -21.25 5.34
N ASP A 135 -9.08 -21.79 4.34
CA ASP A 135 -8.49 -22.02 3.01
C ASP A 135 -8.56 -20.73 2.18
N LEU A 136 -7.66 -19.79 2.48
CA LEU A 136 -7.58 -18.48 1.85
C LEU A 136 -6.51 -18.47 0.77
N ARG A 137 -6.84 -17.90 -0.39
CA ARG A 137 -5.88 -17.60 -1.45
C ARG A 137 -5.27 -16.24 -1.19
N ALA A 138 -3.96 -16.21 -0.99
CA ALA A 138 -3.20 -14.98 -0.79
C ALA A 138 -2.48 -14.57 -2.09
N ALA A 139 -2.61 -13.30 -2.45
CA ALA A 139 -1.73 -12.63 -3.40
C ALA A 139 -0.71 -11.78 -2.62
N ILE A 140 0.55 -11.75 -3.07
CA ILE A 140 1.63 -11.03 -2.40
C ILE A 140 2.32 -10.11 -3.40
N ILE A 141 2.43 -8.83 -3.05
CA ILE A 141 3.24 -7.84 -3.76
C ILE A 141 4.41 -7.48 -2.84
N PRO A 142 5.61 -8.04 -3.09
CA PRO A 142 6.70 -8.06 -2.11
C PRO A 142 7.38 -6.69 -1.90
N ASN A 143 7.29 -5.76 -2.86
CA ASN A 143 7.79 -4.40 -2.76
C ASN A 143 6.75 -3.44 -3.37
N ALA A 144 5.55 -3.42 -2.79
CA ALA A 144 4.41 -2.65 -3.27
C ALA A 144 4.65 -1.13 -3.32
N ASP A 145 5.66 -0.65 -2.59
CA ASP A 145 6.12 0.73 -2.54
C ASP A 145 6.91 1.20 -3.78
N ILE A 146 7.46 0.26 -4.56
CA ILE A 146 8.21 0.56 -5.80
C ILE A 146 7.69 -0.21 -7.02
N GLN A 147 7.04 -1.36 -6.82
CA GLN A 147 6.37 -2.11 -7.87
C GLN A 147 5.08 -1.42 -8.26
N CYS A 148 4.79 -1.39 -9.56
CA CYS A 148 3.57 -0.80 -10.11
C CYS A 148 2.78 -1.84 -10.91
N PRO A 149 1.45 -1.71 -10.98
CA PRO A 149 0.61 -2.45 -11.91
C PRO A 149 1.13 -2.32 -13.34
N GLY A 150 1.30 -3.45 -14.03
CA GLY A 150 1.93 -3.48 -15.35
C GLY A 150 1.15 -2.71 -16.41
N ASP A 151 -0.17 -2.62 -16.28
CA ASP A 151 -1.03 -1.84 -17.18
C ASP A 151 -0.79 -0.32 -17.06
N VAL A 152 -0.33 0.18 -15.90
CA VAL A 152 0.06 1.59 -15.73
C VAL A 152 1.37 1.90 -16.47
N LEU A 153 2.33 0.97 -16.45
CA LEU A 153 3.68 1.21 -16.96
C LEU A 153 3.85 0.81 -18.42
N LEU A 154 3.16 -0.23 -18.88
CA LEU A 154 3.36 -0.86 -20.18
C LEU A 154 2.29 -0.49 -21.22
N HIS A 155 1.13 0.05 -20.81
CA HIS A 155 0.15 0.57 -21.75
C HIS A 155 0.24 2.09 -21.86
N GLU A 156 0.25 2.59 -23.10
CA GLU A 156 0.05 4.01 -23.37
C GLU A 156 -1.30 4.42 -22.76
N ARG A 157 -1.28 5.47 -21.92
CA ARG A 157 -2.45 5.98 -21.19
C ARG A 157 -3.68 5.94 -22.08
N ARG A 158 -4.73 5.20 -21.68
CA ARG A 158 -6.05 5.46 -22.25
C ARG A 158 -6.38 6.94 -21.98
N PRO A 159 -6.74 7.73 -23.00
CA PRO A 159 -7.13 9.11 -22.79
C PRO A 159 -8.31 9.14 -21.81
N ARG A 160 -8.22 10.04 -20.82
CA ARG A 160 -9.33 10.35 -19.90
C ARG A 160 -10.38 11.18 -20.63
#